data_AF-A0A2E9K4E8-F1
#
_entry.id   AF-A0A2E9K4E8-F1
#
_cell.length_a   1.000
_cell.length_b   1.000
_cell.length_c   1.000
_cell.angle_alpha   90.00
_cell.angle_beta   90.00
_cell.angle_gamma   90.00
#
_symmetry.space_group_name_H-M   'P 1'
#
loop_
_entity.id
_entity.type
_entity.pdbx_description
1 polymer ?
#
loop_
_entity_poly.entity_id
_entity_poly.type
_entity_poly.pdbx_seq_one_letter_code
_entity_poly.pdbx_strand_id
1 'polypeptide(L)'
;MGMFSRMSDIVQANINAMLDKAEDPEKVIRLIIQEMEETLVEMRSVAAKYLAEEKYLDRQADKLQKDVDGWMAKAELAMDKGKDDLARAALVQKNAFSDKLAAIESQKVQLTEMLSGIQEDTGRLHAKLAEARQKQKSLVARKQNAGVRLKARSVTHSEQIESAMARFDSYEQRIEHLEAQVDAYDVTDGSGQSLEAQFKALETSDAIDAELAAMKKKRAA
;
A
#
# COMPACT_ATOMS: atom_id res chain seq x y z
N MET A 1 -12.55 -24.55 -4.46
CA MET A 1 -12.44 -24.13 -3.03
C MET A 1 -13.63 -23.27 -2.68
N GLY A 2 -14.27 -23.50 -1.53
CA GLY A 2 -15.38 -22.67 -1.07
C GLY A 2 -14.90 -21.29 -0.60
N MET A 3 -15.80 -20.29 -0.64
CA MET A 3 -15.53 -18.91 -0.21
C MET A 3 -14.95 -18.83 1.22
N PHE A 4 -15.52 -19.59 2.15
CA PHE A 4 -15.05 -19.65 3.55
C PHE A 4 -13.65 -20.26 3.70
N SER A 5 -13.30 -21.24 2.85
CA SER A 5 -11.94 -21.80 2.82
C SER A 5 -10.95 -20.74 2.36
N ARG A 6 -11.26 -20.04 1.26
CA ARG A 6 -10.43 -18.96 0.73
C ARG A 6 -10.23 -17.84 1.76
N MET A 7 -11.31 -17.43 2.43
CA MET A 7 -11.26 -16.44 3.50
C MET A 7 -10.38 -16.88 4.67
N SER A 8 -10.52 -18.13 5.13
CA SER A 8 -9.70 -18.69 6.21
C SER A 8 -8.21 -18.68 5.84
N ASP A 9 -7.89 -19.09 4.61
CA ASP A 9 -6.53 -19.08 4.07
C ASP A 9 -5.96 -17.65 4.05
N ILE A 10 -6.75 -16.65 3.64
CA ILE A 10 -6.34 -15.24 3.59
C ILE A 10 -6.07 -14.67 4.99
N VAL A 11 -6.92 -14.97 5.98
CA VAL A 11 -6.75 -14.47 7.35
C VAL A 11 -5.52 -15.11 8.01
N GLN A 12 -5.31 -16.41 7.79
CA GLN A 12 -4.18 -17.15 8.33
C GLN A 12 -2.87 -16.87 7.57
N ALA A 13 -2.95 -16.34 6.35
CA ALA A 13 -1.78 -16.04 5.54
C ALA A 13 -0.83 -15.06 6.25
N ASN A 14 0.43 -15.48 6.35
CA ASN A 14 1.50 -14.59 6.76
C ASN A 14 1.97 -13.78 5.55
N ILE A 15 1.49 -12.54 5.46
CA ILE A 15 1.84 -11.61 4.38
C ILE A 15 3.36 -11.42 4.28
N ASN A 16 4.10 -11.42 5.40
CA ASN A 16 5.57 -11.28 5.34
C ASN A 16 6.21 -12.47 4.62
N ALA A 17 5.83 -13.68 5.00
CA ALA A 17 6.38 -14.90 4.39
C ALA A 17 6.05 -15.00 2.88
N MET A 18 4.91 -14.47 2.45
CA MET A 18 4.55 -14.38 1.02
C MET A 18 5.41 -13.34 0.29
N LEU A 19 5.68 -12.20 0.90
CA LEU A 19 6.51 -11.15 0.31
C LEU A 19 7.99 -11.55 0.23
N ASP A 20 8.51 -12.24 1.25
CA ASP A 20 9.92 -12.66 1.32
C ASP A 20 10.28 -13.68 0.22
N LYS A 21 9.28 -14.42 -0.28
CA LYS A 21 9.43 -15.42 -1.36
C LYS A 21 9.08 -14.88 -2.74
N ALA A 22 8.58 -13.65 -2.82
CA ALA A 22 8.11 -13.06 -4.06
C ALA A 22 9.26 -12.41 -4.84
N GLU A 23 9.35 -12.71 -6.15
CA GLU A 23 10.24 -11.99 -7.06
C GLU A 23 9.83 -10.51 -7.22
N ASP A 24 8.52 -10.24 -7.24
CA ASP A 24 7.95 -8.90 -7.26
C ASP A 24 6.98 -8.70 -6.06
N PRO A 25 7.50 -8.23 -4.91
CA PRO A 25 6.68 -8.03 -3.71
C PRO A 25 5.64 -6.92 -3.87
N GLU A 26 5.83 -5.94 -4.78
CA GLU A 26 4.85 -4.88 -5.05
C GLU A 26 3.64 -5.41 -5.83
N LYS A 27 3.88 -6.31 -6.78
CA LYS A 27 2.80 -6.99 -7.50
C LYS A 27 2.04 -7.96 -6.59
N VAL A 28 2.76 -8.75 -5.80
CA VAL A 28 2.15 -9.73 -4.89
C VAL A 28 1.27 -9.05 -3.84
N ILE A 29 1.74 -7.98 -3.16
CA ILE A 29 0.90 -7.28 -2.18
C ILE A 29 -0.36 -6.67 -2.81
N ARG A 30 -0.27 -6.19 -4.06
CA ARG A 30 -1.41 -5.63 -4.79
C ARG A 30 -2.46 -6.69 -5.09
N LEU A 31 -2.04 -7.87 -5.52
CA LEU A 31 -2.93 -9.01 -5.77
C LEU A 31 -3.60 -9.48 -4.47
N ILE A 32 -2.85 -9.58 -3.37
CA ILE A 32 -3.42 -9.92 -2.05
C ILE A 32 -4.49 -8.91 -1.62
N ILE A 33 -4.21 -7.61 -1.76
CA ILE A 33 -5.17 -6.54 -1.45
C ILE A 33 -6.43 -6.68 -2.30
N GLN A 34 -6.28 -6.92 -3.61
CA GLN A 34 -7.40 -7.10 -4.52
C GLN A 34 -8.25 -8.32 -4.12
N GLU A 35 -7.62 -9.47 -3.84
CA GLU A 35 -8.32 -10.68 -3.43
C GLU A 35 -9.09 -10.50 -2.11
N MET A 36 -8.49 -9.79 -1.15
CA MET A 36 -9.18 -9.39 0.09
C MET A 36 -10.39 -8.49 -0.18
N GLU A 37 -10.27 -7.52 -1.09
CA GLU A 37 -11.36 -6.61 -1.46
C GLU A 37 -12.51 -7.35 -2.16
N GLU A 38 -12.18 -8.26 -3.09
CA GLU A 38 -13.16 -9.13 -3.76
C GLU A 38 -13.88 -10.03 -2.74
N THR A 39 -13.14 -10.63 -1.82
CA THR A 39 -13.70 -11.47 -0.75
C THR A 39 -14.62 -10.68 0.18
N LEU A 40 -14.29 -9.41 0.50
CA LEU A 40 -15.18 -8.52 1.26
C LEU A 40 -16.50 -8.26 0.52
N VAL A 41 -16.46 -8.09 -0.80
CA VAL A 41 -17.67 -7.88 -1.62
C VAL A 41 -18.53 -9.16 -1.64
N GLU A 42 -17.91 -10.32 -1.79
CA GLU A 42 -18.60 -11.61 -1.72
C GLU A 42 -19.29 -11.81 -0.36
N MET A 43 -18.58 -11.56 0.75
CA MET A 43 -19.15 -11.68 2.10
C MET A 43 -20.34 -10.74 2.32
N ARG A 44 -20.29 -9.51 1.80
CA ARG A 44 -21.43 -8.59 1.85
C ARG A 44 -22.65 -9.14 1.10
N SER A 45 -22.44 -9.79 -0.05
CA SER A 45 -23.53 -10.41 -0.80
C SER A 45 -24.16 -11.56 -0.03
N VAL A 46 -23.36 -12.41 0.61
CA VAL A 46 -23.86 -13.51 1.45
C VAL A 46 -24.62 -12.97 2.67
N ALA A 47 -24.06 -11.99 3.37
CA ALA A 47 -24.72 -11.33 4.49
C ALA A 47 -26.07 -10.72 4.08
N ALA A 48 -26.14 -10.07 2.91
CA ALA A 48 -27.38 -9.50 2.40
C ALA A 48 -28.45 -10.58 2.11
N LYS A 49 -28.05 -11.75 1.61
CA LYS A 49 -28.97 -12.89 1.40
C LYS A 49 -29.51 -13.41 2.72
N TYR A 50 -28.64 -13.62 3.70
CA TYR A 50 -29.05 -14.08 5.03
C TYR A 50 -29.92 -13.06 5.76
N LEU A 51 -29.63 -11.77 5.65
CA LEU A 51 -30.49 -10.72 6.22
C LEU A 51 -31.87 -10.67 5.54
N ALA A 52 -31.94 -10.95 4.23
CA ALA A 52 -33.22 -11.05 3.53
C ALA A 52 -34.02 -12.29 3.97
N GLU A 53 -33.33 -13.42 4.17
CA GLU A 53 -33.92 -14.65 4.69
C GLU A 53 -34.41 -14.49 6.13
N GLU A 54 -33.66 -13.81 7.00
CA GLU A 54 -34.05 -13.50 8.37
C GLU A 54 -35.36 -12.71 8.39
N LYS A 55 -35.44 -11.63 7.60
CA LYS A 55 -36.67 -10.83 7.45
C LYS A 55 -37.84 -11.62 6.89
N TYR A 56 -37.57 -12.61 6.05
CA TYR A 56 -38.60 -13.50 5.51
C TYR A 56 -39.13 -14.44 6.60
N LEU A 57 -38.24 -15.04 7.39
CA LEU A 57 -38.59 -15.89 8.53
C LEU A 57 -39.31 -15.11 9.62
N ASP A 58 -38.91 -13.87 9.90
CA ASP A 58 -39.61 -12.96 10.83
C ASP A 58 -41.08 -12.78 10.44
N ARG A 59 -41.33 -12.45 9.17
CA ARG A 59 -42.70 -12.26 8.65
C ARG A 59 -43.51 -13.56 8.69
N GLN A 60 -42.87 -14.71 8.55
CA GLN A 60 -43.54 -16.01 8.70
C GLN A 60 -43.87 -16.30 10.16
N ALA A 61 -42.92 -16.06 11.06
CA ALA A 61 -43.13 -16.20 12.50
C ALA A 61 -44.29 -15.32 12.98
N ASP A 62 -44.33 -14.05 12.55
CA ASP A 62 -45.43 -13.13 12.90
C ASP A 62 -46.81 -13.62 12.44
N LYS A 63 -46.88 -14.27 11.26
CA LYS A 63 -48.12 -14.85 10.76
C LYS A 63 -48.54 -16.07 11.59
N LEU A 64 -47.59 -16.98 11.85
CA LEU A 64 -47.84 -18.17 12.65
C LEU A 64 -48.24 -17.80 14.09
N GLN A 65 -47.61 -16.78 14.68
CA GLN A 65 -47.97 -16.28 16.00
C GLN A 65 -49.41 -15.76 16.02
N LYS A 66 -49.83 -14.98 15.00
CA LYS A 66 -51.23 -14.54 14.88
C LYS A 66 -52.20 -15.71 14.75
N ASP A 67 -51.82 -16.77 14.03
CA ASP A 67 -52.63 -17.98 13.93
C ASP A 67 -52.74 -18.70 15.28
N VAL A 68 -51.63 -18.82 16.02
CA VAL A 68 -51.58 -19.38 17.38
C VAL A 68 -52.51 -18.61 18.31
N ASP A 69 -52.40 -17.27 18.33
CA ASP A 69 -53.22 -16.39 19.17
C ASP A 69 -54.70 -16.47 18.76
N GLY A 70 -54.98 -16.51 17.46
CA GLY A 70 -56.33 -16.65 16.92
C GLY A 70 -56.99 -17.98 17.29
N TRP A 71 -56.24 -19.08 17.30
CA TRP A 71 -56.74 -20.38 17.77
C TRP A 71 -56.91 -20.43 19.28
N MET A 72 -56.04 -19.76 20.04
CA MET A 72 -56.19 -19.62 21.49
C MET A 72 -57.50 -18.88 21.83
N ALA A 73 -57.76 -17.73 21.20
CA ALA A 73 -58.99 -16.97 21.41
C ALA A 73 -60.26 -17.75 21.02
N LYS A 74 -60.18 -18.59 19.95
CA LYS A 74 -61.29 -19.49 19.59
C LYS A 74 -61.52 -20.59 20.64
N ALA A 75 -60.45 -21.11 21.23
CA ALA A 75 -60.55 -22.11 22.30
C ALA A 75 -61.21 -21.50 23.55
N GLU A 76 -60.78 -20.32 23.96
CA GLU A 76 -61.37 -19.55 25.08
C GLU A 76 -62.85 -19.28 24.84
N LEU A 77 -63.22 -18.77 23.66
CA LEU A 77 -64.62 -18.53 23.30
C LEU A 77 -65.48 -19.80 23.31
N ALA A 78 -64.91 -20.94 22.91
CA ALA A 78 -65.60 -22.22 22.95
C ALA A 78 -65.81 -22.70 24.39
N MET A 79 -64.83 -22.49 25.28
CA MET A 79 -64.96 -22.78 26.72
C MET A 79 -66.02 -21.91 27.38
N ASP A 80 -66.03 -20.60 27.11
CA ASP A 80 -67.05 -19.67 27.65
C ASP A 80 -68.47 -20.07 27.27
N LYS A 81 -68.62 -20.72 26.11
CA LYS A 81 -69.90 -21.23 25.58
C LYS A 81 -70.20 -22.68 25.99
N GLY A 82 -69.37 -23.29 26.84
CA GLY A 82 -69.52 -24.68 27.31
C GLY A 82 -69.38 -25.72 26.19
N LYS A 83 -68.65 -25.41 25.11
CA LYS A 83 -68.44 -26.30 23.97
C LYS A 83 -67.04 -26.92 24.01
N ASP A 84 -66.82 -27.80 24.98
CA ASP A 84 -65.52 -28.40 25.27
C ASP A 84 -64.87 -29.12 24.08
N ASP A 85 -65.67 -29.77 23.23
CA ASP A 85 -65.14 -30.48 22.06
C ASP A 85 -64.58 -29.52 20.99
N LEU A 86 -65.20 -28.34 20.83
CA LEU A 86 -64.68 -27.28 19.96
C LEU A 86 -63.44 -26.62 20.57
N ALA A 87 -63.41 -26.45 21.89
CA ALA A 87 -62.23 -25.95 22.59
C ALA A 87 -61.03 -26.89 22.40
N ARG A 88 -61.24 -28.20 22.58
CA ARG A 88 -60.21 -29.23 22.32
C ARG A 88 -59.74 -29.19 20.86
N ALA A 89 -60.64 -29.12 19.90
CA ALA A 89 -60.27 -29.04 18.48
C ALA A 89 -59.45 -27.77 18.17
N ALA A 90 -59.81 -26.62 18.74
CA ALA A 90 -59.06 -25.37 18.58
C ALA A 90 -57.66 -25.46 19.20
N LEU A 91 -57.52 -26.08 20.37
CA LEU A 91 -56.21 -26.30 21.01
C LEU A 91 -55.30 -27.24 20.20
N VAL A 92 -55.86 -28.26 19.56
CA VAL A 92 -55.09 -29.13 18.64
C VAL A 92 -54.52 -28.31 17.47
N GLN A 93 -55.32 -27.42 16.88
CA GLN A 93 -54.83 -26.53 15.82
C GLN A 93 -53.78 -25.57 16.36
N LYS A 94 -54.03 -24.92 17.51
CA LYS A 94 -53.09 -24.02 18.17
C LYS A 94 -51.72 -24.69 18.38
N ASN A 95 -51.70 -25.92 18.87
CA ASN A 95 -50.45 -26.67 19.05
C ASN A 95 -49.76 -26.95 17.72
N ALA A 96 -50.48 -27.35 16.67
CA ALA A 96 -49.89 -27.58 15.35
C ALA A 96 -49.25 -26.31 14.74
N PHE A 97 -49.82 -25.13 14.97
CA PHE A 97 -49.21 -23.86 14.57
C PHE A 97 -48.05 -23.46 15.48
N SER A 98 -48.13 -23.75 16.77
CA SER A 98 -47.04 -23.52 17.73
C SER A 98 -45.80 -24.35 17.41
N ASP A 99 -45.96 -25.60 16.99
CA ASP A 99 -44.85 -26.47 16.60
C ASP A 99 -44.14 -25.93 15.35
N LYS A 100 -44.91 -25.42 14.37
CA LYS A 100 -44.36 -24.77 13.17
C LYS A 100 -43.63 -23.48 13.53
N LEU A 101 -44.18 -22.68 14.44
CA LEU A 101 -43.55 -21.46 14.92
C LEU A 101 -42.20 -21.77 15.58
N ALA A 102 -42.15 -22.75 16.48
CA ALA A 102 -40.92 -23.19 17.14
C ALA A 102 -39.85 -23.65 16.14
N ALA A 103 -40.25 -24.34 15.07
CA ALA A 103 -39.33 -24.73 14.00
C ALA A 103 -38.74 -23.51 13.26
N ILE A 104 -39.56 -22.50 12.95
CA ILE A 104 -39.10 -21.24 12.32
C ILE A 104 -38.19 -20.45 13.27
N GLU A 105 -38.51 -20.39 14.56
CA GLU A 105 -37.68 -19.72 15.57
C GLU A 105 -36.31 -20.40 15.68
N SER A 106 -36.25 -21.73 15.65
CA SER A 106 -34.99 -22.47 15.62
C SER A 106 -34.15 -22.15 14.38
N GLN A 107 -34.78 -22.05 13.21
CA GLN A 107 -34.09 -21.65 11.97
C GLN A 107 -33.56 -20.22 12.07
N LYS A 108 -34.32 -19.29 12.66
CA LYS A 108 -33.88 -17.92 12.89
C LYS A 108 -32.62 -17.86 13.77
N VAL A 109 -32.58 -18.64 14.86
CA VAL A 109 -31.39 -18.69 15.74
C VAL A 109 -30.15 -19.12 14.96
N GLN A 110 -30.25 -20.19 14.16
CA GLN A 110 -29.13 -20.65 13.34
C GLN A 110 -28.67 -19.58 12.35
N LEU A 111 -29.61 -18.86 11.74
CA LEU A 111 -29.29 -17.80 10.78
C LEU A 111 -28.61 -16.60 11.45
N THR A 112 -29.06 -16.21 12.65
CA THR A 112 -28.43 -15.17 13.46
C THR A 112 -26.99 -15.54 13.83
N GLU A 113 -26.73 -16.79 14.20
CA GLU A 113 -25.37 -17.29 14.47
C GLU A 113 -24.48 -17.20 13.22
N MET A 114 -24.99 -17.60 12.04
CA MET A 114 -24.27 -17.46 10.77
C MET A 114 -23.96 -16.00 10.42
N LEU A 115 -24.91 -15.09 10.63
CA LEU A 115 -24.72 -13.65 10.42
C LEU A 115 -23.64 -13.08 11.36
N SER A 116 -23.64 -13.48 12.63
CA SER A 116 -22.61 -13.10 13.60
C SER A 116 -21.23 -13.58 13.15
N GLY A 117 -21.12 -14.84 12.70
CA GLY A 117 -19.87 -15.39 12.15
C GLY A 117 -19.35 -14.57 10.96
N ILE A 118 -20.23 -14.21 10.01
CA ILE A 118 -19.84 -13.38 8.86
C ILE A 118 -19.37 -11.98 9.30
N GLN A 119 -19.98 -11.39 10.33
CA GLN A 119 -19.55 -10.10 10.86
C GLN A 119 -18.15 -10.17 11.48
N GLU A 120 -17.88 -11.20 12.29
CA GLU A 120 -16.56 -11.44 12.87
C GLU A 120 -15.49 -11.66 11.79
N ASP A 121 -15.79 -12.50 10.79
CA ASP A 121 -14.91 -12.76 9.64
C ASP A 121 -14.63 -11.49 8.86
N THR A 122 -15.65 -10.69 8.57
CA THR A 122 -15.52 -9.41 7.89
C THR A 122 -14.61 -8.47 8.69
N GLY A 123 -14.74 -8.43 10.01
CA GLY A 123 -13.86 -7.67 10.90
C GLY A 123 -12.40 -8.12 10.81
N ARG A 124 -12.16 -9.44 10.84
CA ARG A 124 -10.81 -10.02 10.68
C ARG A 124 -10.20 -9.67 9.32
N LEU A 125 -10.98 -9.77 8.24
CA LEU A 125 -10.49 -9.42 6.90
C LEU A 125 -10.15 -7.94 6.79
N HIS A 126 -10.96 -7.05 7.37
CA HIS A 126 -10.69 -5.62 7.38
C HIS A 126 -9.37 -5.29 8.10
N ALA A 127 -9.11 -5.92 9.25
CA ALA A 127 -7.83 -5.76 9.95
C ALA A 127 -6.65 -6.23 9.09
N LYS A 128 -6.80 -7.37 8.41
CA LYS A 128 -5.77 -7.93 7.53
C LYS A 128 -5.51 -7.06 6.30
N LEU A 129 -6.57 -6.51 5.71
CA LEU A 129 -6.48 -5.56 4.59
C LEU A 129 -5.76 -4.28 5.00
N ALA A 130 -6.01 -3.78 6.22
CA ALA A 130 -5.28 -2.61 6.74
C ALA A 130 -3.79 -2.90 6.89
N GLU A 131 -3.43 -4.07 7.43
CA GLU A 131 -2.03 -4.56 7.51
C GLU A 131 -1.38 -4.61 6.12
N ALA A 132 -2.07 -5.20 5.14
CA ALA A 132 -1.60 -5.34 3.77
C ALA A 132 -1.36 -3.96 3.11
N ARG A 133 -2.29 -3.01 3.28
CA ARG A 133 -2.18 -1.64 2.75
C ARG A 133 -1.02 -0.88 3.40
N GLN A 134 -0.79 -1.05 4.70
CA GLN A 134 0.37 -0.44 5.37
C GLN A 134 1.69 -0.98 4.81
N LYS A 135 1.77 -2.29 4.59
CA LYS A 135 2.94 -2.93 3.97
C LYS A 135 3.17 -2.45 2.54
N GLN A 136 2.10 -2.34 1.74
CA GLN A 136 2.18 -1.78 0.39
C GLN A 136 2.77 -0.36 0.39
N LYS A 137 2.29 0.53 1.27
CA LYS A 137 2.85 1.88 1.41
C LYS A 137 4.33 1.86 1.77
N SER A 138 4.73 0.98 2.68
CA SER A 138 6.13 0.83 3.08
C SER A 138 7.01 0.36 1.92
N LEU A 139 6.56 -0.60 1.12
CA LEU A 139 7.28 -1.10 -0.06
C LEU A 139 7.48 0.00 -1.10
N VAL A 140 6.42 0.74 -1.43
CA VAL A 140 6.48 1.86 -2.39
C VAL A 140 7.46 2.93 -1.91
N ALA A 141 7.40 3.31 -0.62
CA ALA A 141 8.32 4.29 -0.04
C ALA A 141 9.78 3.81 -0.07
N ARG A 142 10.03 2.53 0.24
CA ARG A 142 11.38 1.92 0.16
C ARG A 142 11.91 1.94 -1.27
N LYS A 143 11.08 1.61 -2.27
CA LYS A 143 11.47 1.65 -3.69
C LYS A 143 11.78 3.07 -4.15
N GLN A 144 10.97 4.04 -3.77
CA GLN A 144 11.23 5.46 -4.07
C GLN A 144 12.56 5.93 -3.45
N ASN A 145 12.79 5.62 -2.17
CA ASN A 145 14.04 5.98 -1.49
C ASN A 145 15.26 5.29 -2.10
N ALA A 146 15.17 4.00 -2.45
CA ALA A 146 16.22 3.28 -3.13
C ALA A 146 16.51 3.88 -4.52
N GLY A 147 15.46 4.23 -5.27
CA GLY A 147 15.57 4.90 -6.57
C GLY A 147 16.22 6.28 -6.48
N VAL A 148 15.84 7.09 -5.47
CA VAL A 148 16.48 8.40 -5.21
C VAL A 148 17.94 8.24 -4.83
N ARG A 149 18.28 7.27 -3.95
CA ARG A 149 19.67 6.97 -3.58
C ARG A 149 20.50 6.49 -4.77
N LEU A 150 19.93 5.62 -5.63
CA LEU A 150 20.59 5.16 -6.85
C LEU A 150 20.82 6.32 -7.82
N LYS A 151 19.81 7.18 -8.04
CA LYS A 151 19.95 8.38 -8.89
C LYS A 151 20.98 9.36 -8.33
N ALA A 152 20.95 9.63 -7.03
CA ALA A 152 21.95 10.49 -6.39
C ALA A 152 23.36 9.90 -6.55
N ARG A 153 23.52 8.59 -6.30
CA ARG A 153 24.81 7.92 -6.46
C ARG A 153 25.25 7.84 -7.93
N SER A 154 24.34 7.67 -8.89
CA SER A 154 24.66 7.67 -10.32
C SER A 154 25.02 9.06 -10.82
N VAL A 155 24.40 10.13 -10.29
CA VAL A 155 24.79 11.52 -10.58
C VAL A 155 26.15 11.84 -9.97
N THR A 156 26.40 11.42 -8.71
CA THR A 156 27.72 11.56 -8.10
C THR A 156 28.78 10.73 -8.84
N HIS A 157 28.44 9.53 -9.30
CA HIS A 157 29.35 8.68 -10.07
C HIS A 157 29.53 9.19 -11.51
N SER A 158 28.53 9.81 -12.14
CA SER A 158 28.70 10.45 -13.45
C SER A 158 29.56 11.71 -13.34
N GLU A 159 29.37 12.54 -12.32
CA GLU A 159 30.23 13.72 -12.10
C GLU A 159 31.66 13.34 -11.68
N GLN A 160 31.84 12.21 -11.00
CA GLN A 160 33.18 11.73 -10.59
C GLN A 160 33.86 10.86 -11.65
N ILE A 161 33.15 10.15 -12.54
CA ILE A 161 33.76 9.41 -13.65
C ILE A 161 33.99 10.32 -14.85
N GLU A 162 33.04 11.19 -15.19
CA GLU A 162 33.19 12.10 -16.33
C GLU A 162 34.18 13.23 -16.02
N SER A 163 34.31 13.69 -14.76
CA SER A 163 35.36 14.66 -14.40
C SER A 163 36.70 14.06 -13.93
N ALA A 164 36.78 12.77 -13.58
CA ALA A 164 38.08 12.11 -13.32
C ALA A 164 38.68 11.50 -14.60
N MET A 165 37.89 10.88 -15.49
CA MET A 165 38.41 10.34 -16.75
C MET A 165 38.66 11.44 -17.81
N ALA A 166 37.81 12.47 -17.90
CA ALA A 166 38.08 13.61 -18.79
C ALA A 166 39.18 14.56 -18.27
N ARG A 167 39.63 14.41 -17.01
CA ARG A 167 40.81 15.12 -16.50
C ARG A 167 42.06 14.25 -16.60
N PHE A 168 42.02 12.92 -16.47
CA PHE A 168 43.22 12.11 -16.67
C PHE A 168 43.62 11.94 -18.16
N ASP A 169 42.69 11.69 -19.08
CA ASP A 169 43.03 11.55 -20.51
C ASP A 169 43.38 12.89 -21.19
N SER A 170 42.82 14.00 -20.70
CA SER A 170 43.08 15.36 -21.19
C SER A 170 44.40 15.95 -20.68
N TYR A 171 44.96 15.44 -19.57
CA TYR A 171 46.29 15.84 -19.11
C TYR A 171 47.39 14.98 -19.73
N GLU A 172 47.16 13.69 -19.99
CA GLU A 172 48.17 12.80 -20.58
C GLU A 172 48.36 13.06 -22.08
N GLN A 173 47.27 13.15 -22.87
CA GLN A 173 47.37 13.45 -24.31
C GLN A 173 47.85 14.89 -24.60
N ARG A 174 47.63 15.83 -23.68
CA ARG A 174 47.99 17.23 -23.87
C ARG A 174 49.44 17.52 -23.46
N ILE A 175 50.02 16.70 -22.59
CA ILE A 175 51.47 16.73 -22.29
C ILE A 175 52.25 16.01 -23.39
N GLU A 176 51.80 14.84 -23.87
CA GLU A 176 52.48 14.09 -24.93
C GLU A 176 52.46 14.83 -26.30
N HIS A 177 51.38 15.57 -26.59
CA HIS A 177 51.27 16.38 -27.82
C HIS A 177 51.94 17.76 -27.71
N LEU A 178 52.23 18.25 -26.49
CA LEU A 178 53.04 19.45 -26.26
C LEU A 178 54.53 19.11 -26.25
N GLU A 179 54.96 17.97 -25.70
CA GLU A 179 56.36 17.51 -25.75
C GLU A 179 56.79 17.15 -27.18
N ALA A 180 55.94 16.48 -27.96
CA ALA A 180 56.21 16.18 -29.38
C ALA A 180 56.17 17.43 -30.30
N GLN A 181 55.51 18.52 -29.87
CA GLN A 181 55.45 19.78 -30.62
C GLN A 181 56.56 20.75 -30.19
N VAL A 182 57.11 20.61 -28.98
CA VAL A 182 58.29 21.34 -28.50
C VAL A 182 59.57 20.75 -29.11
N ASP A 183 59.71 19.42 -29.21
CA ASP A 183 60.86 18.78 -29.88
C ASP A 183 60.89 19.01 -31.40
N ALA A 184 59.72 19.26 -32.02
CA ALA A 184 59.63 19.56 -33.46
C ALA A 184 59.87 21.04 -33.80
N TYR A 185 59.72 21.96 -32.84
CA TYR A 185 59.95 23.39 -33.07
C TYR A 185 61.40 23.82 -32.79
N ASP A 186 62.16 23.05 -31.99
CA ASP A 186 63.58 23.31 -31.69
C ASP A 186 64.56 22.91 -32.81
N VAL A 187 64.07 22.39 -33.95
CA VAL A 187 64.91 22.01 -35.11
C VAL A 187 64.80 22.96 -36.30
N THR A 188 63.80 23.86 -36.39
CA THR A 188 63.54 24.56 -37.68
C THR A 188 63.35 26.07 -37.73
N ASP A 189 63.42 26.86 -36.65
CA ASP A 189 63.57 28.32 -36.86
C ASP A 189 64.33 29.04 -35.75
N GLY A 190 65.61 29.26 -36.00
CA GLY A 190 66.48 30.07 -35.17
C GLY A 190 66.21 31.55 -35.35
N SER A 191 65.42 32.15 -34.46
CA SER A 191 65.55 33.57 -34.11
C SER A 191 64.92 33.80 -32.75
N GLY A 192 65.78 34.19 -31.80
CA GLY A 192 65.46 34.17 -30.38
C GLY A 192 64.48 35.24 -29.91
N GLN A 193 63.77 34.87 -28.85
CA GLN A 193 63.63 35.61 -27.59
C GLN A 193 62.99 34.63 -26.61
N SER A 194 63.68 34.25 -25.51
CA SER A 194 63.14 33.26 -24.59
C SER A 194 61.90 33.82 -23.88
N LEU A 195 60.88 32.98 -23.73
CA LEU A 195 59.66 33.23 -22.95
C LEU A 195 59.97 33.71 -21.52
N GLU A 196 61.14 33.34 -20.99
CA GLU A 196 61.63 33.74 -19.68
C GLU A 196 61.98 35.25 -19.58
N ALA A 197 62.32 35.89 -20.71
CA ALA A 197 62.48 37.35 -20.77
C ALA A 197 61.14 38.10 -20.77
N GLN A 198 60.07 37.47 -21.28
CA GLN A 198 58.73 38.07 -21.31
C GLN A 198 58.03 37.95 -19.95
N PHE A 199 58.23 36.85 -19.20
CA PHE A 199 57.73 36.73 -17.83
C PHE A 199 58.44 37.66 -16.84
N LYS A 200 59.75 37.90 -16.99
CA LYS A 200 60.47 38.92 -16.20
C LYS A 200 59.94 40.35 -16.40
N ALA A 201 59.48 40.70 -17.60
CA ALA A 201 58.93 42.03 -17.87
C ALA A 201 57.54 42.24 -17.20
N LEU A 202 56.78 41.17 -17.00
CA LEU A 202 55.49 41.19 -16.30
C LEU A 202 55.66 41.26 -14.77
N GLU A 203 56.63 40.54 -14.18
CA GLU A 203 56.91 40.62 -12.74
C GLU A 203 57.45 42.00 -12.28
N THR A 204 58.09 42.74 -13.19
CA THR A 204 58.66 44.06 -12.85
C THR A 204 57.59 45.16 -12.82
N SER A 205 56.44 44.98 -13.48
CA SER A 205 55.36 45.98 -13.53
C SER A 205 54.54 46.00 -12.23
N ASP A 206 54.22 44.83 -11.67
CA ASP A 206 53.34 44.71 -10.51
C ASP A 206 54.03 45.11 -9.19
N ALA A 207 55.37 44.97 -9.11
CA ALA A 207 56.14 45.37 -7.94
C ALA A 207 56.27 46.91 -7.80
N ILE A 208 56.34 47.65 -8.91
CA ILE A 208 56.52 49.11 -8.92
C ILE A 208 55.21 49.83 -8.56
N ASP A 209 54.06 49.31 -8.98
CA ASP A 209 52.75 49.87 -8.63
C ASP A 209 52.38 49.64 -7.15
N ALA A 210 52.84 48.53 -6.56
CA ALA A 210 52.72 48.25 -5.13
C ALA A 210 53.57 49.21 -4.27
N GLU A 211 54.80 49.54 -4.69
CA GLU A 211 55.66 50.52 -4.00
C GLU A 211 55.14 51.97 -4.14
N LEU A 212 54.57 52.35 -5.29
CA LEU A 212 53.96 53.67 -5.51
C LEU A 212 52.71 53.91 -4.65
N ALA A 213 51.88 52.87 -4.44
CA ALA A 213 50.73 52.93 -3.55
C ALA A 213 51.15 53.07 -2.08
N ALA A 214 52.23 52.39 -1.66
CA ALA A 214 52.78 52.50 -0.31
C ALA A 214 53.40 53.89 -0.04
N MET A 215 54.09 54.49 -1.02
CA MET A 215 54.66 55.84 -0.88
C MET A 215 53.61 56.96 -0.83
N LYS A 216 52.51 56.86 -1.59
CA LYS A 216 51.40 57.83 -1.52
C LYS A 216 50.70 57.81 -0.15
N LYS A 217 50.54 56.63 0.45
CA LYS A 217 49.94 56.48 1.79
C LYS A 217 50.81 57.08 2.89
N LYS A 218 52.14 57.12 2.70
CA LYS A 218 53.12 57.69 3.64
C LYS A 218 53.31 59.20 3.52
N ARG A 219 52.78 59.84 2.46
CA ARG A 219 52.79 61.31 2.25
C ARG A 219 51.45 62.00 2.53
N ALA A 220 50.40 61.23 2.83
CA ALA A 220 49.08 61.74 3.21
C ALA A 220 48.80 61.62 4.73
N ALA A 221 49.84 61.35 5.52
CA ALA A 221 49.86 61.43 6.98
C ALA A 221 50.91 62.47 7.41
#